data_AF-A0A956TZ71-F1
#
_entry.id   AF-A0A956TZ71-F1
#
_cell.length_a   1.000
_cell.length_b   1.000
_cell.length_c   1.000
_cell.angle_alpha   90.00
_cell.angle_beta   90.00
_cell.angle_gamma   90.00
#
_symmetry.space_group_name_H-M   'P 1'
#
loop_
_entity.id
_entity.type
_entity.pdbx_description
1 polymer ?
#
loop_
_entity_poly.entity_id
_entity_poly.type
_entity_poly.pdbx_seq_one_letter_code
_entity_poly.pdbx_strand_id
1 'polypeptide(L)'
;GHQICPIIDARRGEVFSALFRHHGGNLARASEDAPRTLQELRSIIKEKTIFIGEGALLYKDFLEDNHGDSELGESMFCPSYMNYPRASSLAYLGVRRLREGLSEDAALLSPAYLRKPDAELSAKGRDHDRI
;
A
#
# COMPACT_ATOMS: atom_id res chain seq x y z
N GLY A 1 5.83 0.52 -19.43
CA GLY A 1 6.12 0.46 -17.99
C GLY A 1 4.92 -0.13 -17.29
N HIS A 2 5.06 -0.61 -16.06
CA HIS A 2 3.95 -1.23 -15.34
C HIS A 2 3.59 -0.40 -14.11
N GLN A 3 2.29 -0.15 -13.89
CA GLN A 3 1.81 0.35 -12.61
C GLN A 3 1.80 -0.78 -11.60
N ILE A 4 2.30 -0.50 -10.40
CA ILE A 4 2.34 -1.44 -9.28
C ILE A 4 1.63 -0.76 -8.11
N CYS A 5 0.68 -1.47 -7.50
CA CYS A 5 -0.05 -1.00 -6.34
C CYS A 5 0.12 -2.00 -5.19
N PRO A 6 1.03 -1.75 -4.24
CA PRO A 6 1.05 -2.48 -2.99
C PRO A 6 -0.21 -2.21 -2.18
N ILE A 7 -0.76 -3.27 -1.60
CA ILE A 7 -1.94 -3.26 -0.74
C ILE A 7 -1.61 -4.00 0.55
N ILE A 8 -1.78 -3.31 1.67
CA ILE A 8 -1.68 -3.87 3.02
C ILE A 8 -3.06 -3.72 3.66
N ASP A 9 -3.60 -4.79 4.24
CA ASP A 9 -4.86 -4.73 4.97
C ASP A 9 -4.77 -3.75 6.16
N ALA A 10 -5.57 -2.69 6.12
CA ALA A 10 -5.68 -1.71 7.20
C ALA A 10 -6.86 -2.02 8.15
N ARG A 11 -7.51 -3.18 7.97
CA ARG A 11 -8.72 -3.63 8.66
C ARG A 11 -9.95 -2.78 8.29
N ARG A 12 -11.14 -3.27 8.68
CA ARG A 12 -12.43 -2.57 8.50
C ARG A 12 -12.74 -2.18 7.04
N GLY A 13 -12.28 -2.98 6.08
CA GLY A 13 -12.49 -2.71 4.65
C GLY A 13 -11.61 -1.59 4.08
N GLU A 14 -10.60 -1.16 4.82
CA GLU A 14 -9.59 -0.20 4.36
C GLU A 14 -8.28 -0.91 4.03
N VAL A 15 -7.49 -0.26 3.19
CA VAL A 15 -6.14 -0.69 2.80
C VAL A 15 -5.17 0.48 2.89
N PHE A 16 -3.94 0.19 3.31
CA PHE A 16 -2.83 1.08 3.04
C PHE A 16 -2.29 0.78 1.64
N SER A 17 -2.22 1.81 0.81
CA SER A 17 -1.77 1.67 -0.57
C SER A 17 -1.03 2.90 -1.06
N ALA A 18 -0.25 2.70 -2.12
CA ALA A 18 0.35 3.75 -2.93
C ALA A 18 0.47 3.25 -4.37
N LEU A 19 0.80 4.14 -5.29
CA LEU A 19 1.06 3.80 -6.69
C LEU A 19 2.54 3.97 -6.99
N PHE A 20 3.09 3.01 -7.72
CA PHE A 20 4.45 3.02 -8.23
C PHE A 20 4.43 2.73 -9.72
N ARG A 21 5.46 3.21 -10.42
CA ARG A 21 5.65 2.95 -11.85
C ARG A 21 7.02 2.32 -12.08
N HIS A 22 7.01 1.12 -12.62
CA HIS A 22 8.22 0.42 -13.03
C HIS A 22 8.53 0.68 -14.51
N HIS A 23 9.73 1.17 -14.79
CA HIS A 23 10.24 1.37 -16.14
C HIS A 23 11.76 1.17 -16.18
N GLY A 24 12.24 0.29 -17.07
CA GLY A 24 13.67 0.10 -17.32
C GLY A 24 14.49 -0.32 -16.09
N GLY A 25 13.92 -1.15 -15.20
CA GLY A 25 14.58 -1.58 -13.96
C GLY A 25 14.52 -0.56 -12.81
N ASN A 26 13.94 0.62 -13.06
CA ASN A 26 13.72 1.65 -12.05
C ASN A 26 12.25 1.63 -11.59
N LEU A 27 12.06 1.81 -10.28
CA LEU A 27 10.76 1.92 -9.65
C LEU A 27 10.60 3.36 -9.12
N ALA A 28 9.69 4.12 -9.69
CA ALA A 28 9.37 5.48 -9.25
C ALA A 28 8.07 5.47 -8.44
N ARG A 29 8.03 6.23 -7.35
CA ARG A 29 6.80 6.49 -6.59
C ARG A 29 5.92 7.46 -7.38
N ALA A 30 4.63 7.12 -7.53
CA ALA A 30 3.64 7.89 -8.29
C ALA A 30 2.54 8.47 -7.39
N SER A 31 2.38 7.98 -6.16
CA SER A 31 1.55 8.60 -5.13
C SER A 31 2.08 8.38 -3.72
N GLU A 32 1.61 9.22 -2.80
CA GLU A 32 1.88 9.07 -1.37
C GLU A 32 1.20 7.82 -0.78
N ASP A 33 1.78 7.34 0.31
CA ASP A 33 1.19 6.29 1.12
C ASP A 33 -0.10 6.82 1.78
N ALA A 34 -1.22 6.13 1.57
CA ALA A 34 -2.50 6.57 2.12
C ALA A 34 -3.41 5.40 2.52
N PRO A 35 -4.20 5.57 3.60
CA PRO A 35 -5.36 4.73 3.83
C PRO A 35 -6.41 5.02 2.75
N ARG A 36 -7.03 3.97 2.23
CA ARG A 36 -8.12 4.06 1.25
C ARG A 36 -9.14 2.96 1.56
N THR A 37 -10.42 3.24 1.35
CA THR A 37 -11.41 2.18 1.16
C THR A 37 -11.11 1.42 -0.13
N LEU A 38 -11.61 0.19 -0.25
CA LEU A 38 -11.43 -0.59 -1.48
C LEU A 38 -12.10 0.10 -2.69
N GLN A 39 -13.21 0.81 -2.49
CA GLN A 39 -13.90 1.58 -3.52
C GLN A 39 -13.06 2.78 -4.00
N GLU A 40 -12.46 3.54 -3.08
CA GLU A 40 -11.55 4.64 -3.43
C GLU A 40 -10.30 4.12 -4.14
N LEU A 41 -9.79 2.95 -3.73
CA LEU A 41 -8.68 2.33 -4.45
C LEU A 41 -9.09 2.00 -5.89
N ARG A 42 -10.24 1.34 -6.11
CA ARG A 42 -10.72 1.03 -7.47
C ARG A 42 -10.91 2.28 -8.32
N SER A 43 -11.42 3.36 -7.76
CA SER A 43 -11.71 4.58 -8.51
C SER A 43 -10.45 5.27 -9.05
N ILE A 44 -9.27 5.04 -8.47
CA ILE A 44 -7.99 5.61 -8.93
C ILE A 44 -7.20 4.67 -9.88
N ILE A 45 -7.62 3.41 -10.04
CA ILE A 45 -6.94 2.45 -10.91
C ILE A 45 -7.56 2.51 -12.31
N LYS A 46 -6.97 3.33 -13.19
CA LYS A 46 -7.45 3.53 -14.57
C LYS A 46 -6.66 2.78 -15.64
N GLU A 47 -5.49 2.24 -15.28
CA GLU A 47 -4.61 1.52 -16.19
C GLU A 47 -4.26 0.14 -15.65
N LYS A 48 -3.71 -0.70 -16.53
CA LYS A 48 -3.26 -2.05 -16.19
C LYS A 48 -2.31 -2.02 -14.98
N THR A 49 -2.70 -2.67 -13.90
CA THR A 49 -2.04 -2.56 -12.59
C THR A 49 -1.68 -3.93 -12.02
N ILE A 50 -0.47 -4.05 -11.49
CA ILE A 50 -0.02 -5.20 -10.71
C ILE A 50 -0.28 -4.93 -9.24
N PHE A 51 -1.24 -5.63 -8.66
CA PHE A 51 -1.48 -5.60 -7.23
C PHE A 51 -0.55 -6.57 -6.50
N ILE A 52 0.10 -6.08 -5.45
CA ILE A 52 1.02 -6.85 -4.61
C ILE A 52 0.71 -6.63 -3.14
N GLY A 53 1.22 -7.51 -2.27
CA GLY A 53 1.00 -7.40 -0.83
C GLY A 53 -0.10 -8.33 -0.33
N GLU A 54 -0.14 -8.57 0.98
CA GLU A 54 -1.10 -9.49 1.58
C GLU A 54 -2.56 -9.04 1.34
N GLY A 55 -2.83 -7.73 1.33
CA GLY A 55 -4.16 -7.21 1.01
C GLY A 55 -4.58 -7.48 -0.43
N ALA A 56 -3.64 -7.62 -1.38
CA ALA A 56 -3.96 -7.99 -2.76
C ALA A 56 -4.46 -9.44 -2.88
N LEU A 57 -4.03 -10.32 -1.96
CA LEU A 57 -4.56 -11.69 -1.87
C LEU A 57 -5.93 -11.70 -1.21
N LEU A 58 -6.07 -10.97 -0.10
CA LEU A 58 -7.30 -10.91 0.69
C LEU A 58 -8.48 -10.31 -0.11
N TYR A 59 -8.20 -9.26 -0.88
CA TYR A 59 -9.22 -8.51 -1.62
C TYR A 59 -9.21 -8.79 -3.12
N LYS A 60 -8.62 -9.92 -3.54
CA LYS A 60 -8.44 -10.28 -4.95
C LYS A 60 -9.76 -10.24 -5.73
N ASP A 61 -10.78 -10.93 -5.26
CA ASP A 61 -12.08 -11.01 -5.94
C ASP A 61 -12.69 -9.61 -6.13
N PHE A 62 -12.61 -8.76 -5.11
CA PHE A 62 -13.10 -7.38 -5.18
C PHE A 62 -12.30 -6.52 -6.18
N LEU A 63 -11.01 -6.78 -6.36
CA LEU A 63 -10.13 -6.04 -7.27
C LEU A 63 -10.16 -6.59 -8.70
N GLU A 64 -10.56 -7.84 -8.91
CA GLU A 64 -10.78 -8.45 -10.23
C GLU A 64 -12.18 -8.17 -10.78
N ASP A 65 -13.16 -7.97 -9.89
CA ASP A 65 -14.54 -7.83 -10.30
C ASP A 65 -14.80 -6.49 -10.98
N ASN A 66 -14.76 -6.47 -12.31
CA ASN A 66 -15.01 -5.26 -13.05
C ASN A 66 -16.50 -4.90 -13.15
N HIS A 67 -17.48 -5.74 -12.81
CA HIS A 67 -18.94 -5.47 -12.90
C HIS A 67 -19.45 -4.68 -14.13
N GLY A 68 -18.72 -4.64 -15.26
CA GLY A 68 -19.01 -3.77 -16.40
C GLY A 68 -18.60 -2.29 -16.23
N ASP A 69 -17.93 -1.94 -15.14
CA ASP A 69 -17.23 -0.67 -14.93
C ASP A 69 -16.03 -0.58 -15.88
N SER A 70 -16.22 0.14 -17.00
CA SER A 70 -15.19 0.35 -18.00
C SER A 70 -14.05 1.26 -17.52
N GLU A 71 -14.17 1.87 -16.34
CA GLU A 71 -13.13 2.75 -15.81
C GLU A 71 -12.05 2.03 -15.01
N LEU A 72 -12.30 0.79 -14.55
CA LEU A 72 -11.29 0.01 -13.84
C LEU A 72 -10.30 -0.59 -14.84
N GLY A 73 -9.02 -0.24 -14.68
CA GLY A 73 -7.93 -0.82 -15.47
C GLY A 73 -7.76 -2.33 -15.24
N GLU A 74 -7.13 -3.03 -16.17
CA GLU A 74 -6.87 -4.47 -16.05
C GLU A 74 -6.07 -4.82 -14.78
N SER A 75 -6.61 -5.71 -13.96
CA SER A 75 -5.97 -6.18 -12.71
C SER A 75 -5.06 -7.38 -12.96
N MET A 76 -3.82 -7.32 -12.46
CA MET A 76 -2.89 -8.43 -12.42
C MET A 76 -2.40 -8.68 -11.00
N PHE A 77 -2.10 -9.94 -10.67
CA PHE A 77 -1.69 -10.34 -9.33
C PHE A 77 -0.41 -11.17 -9.37
N CYS A 78 0.49 -10.93 -8.42
CA CYS A 78 1.65 -11.79 -8.23
C CYS A 78 1.25 -13.12 -7.58
N PRO A 79 2.00 -14.22 -7.83
CA PRO A 79 1.84 -15.47 -7.10
C PRO A 79 1.90 -15.24 -5.57
N SER A 80 1.11 -16.00 -4.82
CA SER A 80 0.91 -15.78 -3.37
C SER A 80 2.21 -15.68 -2.56
N TYR A 81 3.20 -16.52 -2.87
CA TYR A 81 4.51 -16.52 -2.21
C TYR A 81 5.37 -15.27 -2.47
N MET A 82 4.96 -14.37 -3.36
CA MET A 82 5.62 -13.08 -3.63
C MET A 82 4.96 -11.88 -2.95
N ASN A 83 3.83 -12.06 -2.27
CA ASN A 83 3.04 -10.96 -1.70
C ASN A 83 3.46 -10.53 -0.29
N TYR A 84 4.60 -11.01 0.20
CA TYR A 84 5.11 -10.66 1.53
C TYR A 84 6.44 -9.89 1.43
N PRO A 85 6.64 -8.83 2.25
CA PRO A 85 7.90 -8.13 2.32
C PRO A 85 9.06 -9.08 2.64
N ARG A 86 10.19 -8.91 1.95
CA ARG A 86 11.40 -9.71 2.18
C ARG A 86 12.52 -8.83 2.73
N ALA A 87 13.18 -9.31 3.77
CA ALA A 87 14.34 -8.64 4.36
C ALA A 87 15.45 -8.39 3.32
N SER A 88 15.66 -9.34 2.39
CA SER A 88 16.62 -9.19 1.29
C SER A 88 16.28 -8.02 0.36
N SER A 89 15.00 -7.80 0.06
CA SER A 89 14.55 -6.66 -0.76
C SER A 89 14.76 -5.34 -0.03
N LEU A 90 14.46 -5.28 1.27
CA LEU A 90 14.73 -4.11 2.10
C LEU A 90 16.24 -3.80 2.15
N ALA A 91 17.08 -4.81 2.38
CA ALA A 91 18.53 -4.65 2.42
C ALA A 91 19.09 -4.15 1.08
N TYR A 92 18.60 -4.69 -0.05
CA TYR A 92 18.97 -4.22 -1.39
C TYR A 92 18.66 -2.73 -1.58
N LEU A 93 17.44 -2.29 -1.22
CA LEU A 93 17.04 -0.89 -1.30
C LEU A 93 17.87 0.00 -0.35
N GLY A 94 18.14 -0.47 0.87
CA GLY A 94 18.97 0.22 1.85
C GLY A 94 20.40 0.44 1.36
N VAL A 95 21.06 -0.60 0.85
CA VAL A 95 22.42 -0.50 0.29
C VAL A 95 22.47 0.49 -0.87
N ARG A 96 21.45 0.51 -1.73
CA ARG A 96 21.36 1.50 -2.81
C ARG A 96 21.29 2.93 -2.28
N ARG A 97 20.40 3.21 -1.33
CA ARG A 97 20.26 4.55 -0.72
C ARG A 97 21.56 5.01 -0.05
N LEU A 98 22.21 4.13 0.72
CA LEU A 98 23.49 4.43 1.36
C LEU A 98 24.58 4.80 0.35
N ARG A 99 24.66 4.09 -0.79
CA ARG A 99 25.62 4.41 -1.87
C ARG A 99 25.32 5.74 -2.55
N GLU A 100 24.07 6.17 -2.56
CA GLU A 100 23.62 7.46 -3.08
C GLU A 100 23.78 8.60 -2.03
N GLY A 101 24.39 8.31 -0.86
CA GLY A 101 24.57 9.28 0.22
C GLY A 101 23.31 9.57 1.03
N LEU A 102 22.26 8.77 0.83
CA LEU A 102 20.97 8.89 1.53
C LEU A 102 20.99 7.98 2.76
N SER A 103 21.28 8.57 3.92
CA SER A 103 21.24 7.91 5.24
C SER A 103 20.53 8.78 6.26
N GLU A 104 19.89 8.17 7.24
CA GLU A 104 19.22 8.83 8.35
C GLU A 104 19.89 8.41 9.67
N ASP A 105 19.87 9.28 10.67
CA ASP A 105 20.30 8.92 12.02
C ASP A 105 19.31 7.91 12.62
N ALA A 106 19.82 6.76 13.04
CA ALA A 106 19.02 5.70 13.64
C ALA A 106 18.25 6.19 14.88
N ALA A 107 18.77 7.17 15.62
CA ALA A 107 18.10 7.75 16.78
C ALA A 107 16.85 8.58 16.42
N LEU A 108 16.71 9.01 15.16
CA LEU A 108 15.58 9.81 14.68
C LEU A 108 14.48 8.98 14.00
N LEU A 109 14.70 7.67 13.83
CA LEU A 109 13.74 6.79 13.18
C LEU A 109 12.43 6.75 13.98
N SER A 110 11.32 7.04 13.29
CA SER A 110 9.97 6.91 13.84
C SER A 110 9.08 6.10 12.90
N PRO A 111 8.10 5.35 13.41
CA PRO A 111 7.18 4.63 12.55
C PRO A 111 6.29 5.58 11.74
N ALA A 112 6.10 5.27 10.46
CA ALA A 112 5.15 5.97 9.60
C ALA A 112 3.72 5.46 9.85
N TYR A 113 3.01 6.08 10.79
CA TYR A 113 1.60 5.76 11.07
C TYR A 113 0.67 6.51 10.11
N LEU A 114 0.06 5.79 9.16
CA LEU A 114 -0.89 6.33 8.18
C LEU A 114 -2.31 6.51 8.75
N ARG A 115 -2.60 5.88 9.89
CA ARG A 115 -3.83 6.03 10.67
C ARG A 115 -3.46 6.11 12.14
N LYS A 116 -4.26 6.83 12.94
CA LYS A 116 -4.12 6.78 14.40
C LYS A 116 -4.30 5.35 14.90
N PRO A 117 -3.51 4.93 15.91
CA PRO A 117 -3.70 3.62 16.54
C PRO A 117 -5.12 3.47 17.06
N ASP A 118 -5.69 2.28 16.91
CA ASP A 118 -7.05 1.98 17.41
C ASP A 118 -7.18 2.27 18.91
N ALA A 119 -6.09 2.09 19.69
CA ALA A 119 -6.04 2.43 21.11
C ALA A 119 -6.33 3.91 21.41
N GLU A 120 -5.87 4.84 20.57
CA GLU A 120 -6.14 6.28 20.72
C GLU A 120 -7.57 6.63 20.31
N LEU A 121 -8.11 5.95 19.30
CA LEU A 121 -9.48 6.14 18.83
C LEU A 121 -10.50 5.66 19.89
N SER A 122 -10.25 4.52 20.53
CA SER A 122 -11.10 3.96 21.59
C SER A 122 -11.03 4.72 22.93
N ALA A 123 -9.98 5.52 23.17
CA ALA A 123 -9.89 6.38 24.35
C ALA A 123 -10.83 7.59 24.24
N LYS A 124 -10.95 8.20 23.04
CA LYS A 124 -11.85 9.34 22.81
C LYS A 124 -13.33 9.00 22.86
N GLY A 125 -13.70 7.77 22.47
CA GLY A 125 -15.10 7.31 22.53
C GLY A 125 -15.65 7.16 23.96
N ARG A 126 -14.81 7.19 25.00
CA ARG A 126 -15.24 7.06 26.41
C ARG A 126 -15.47 8.39 27.13
N ASP A 127 -15.10 9.51 26.51
CA ASP A 127 -15.26 10.85 27.10
C ASP A 127 -16.59 11.53 26.70
N HIS A 128 -17.31 10.98 25.72
CA HIS A 128 -18.59 11.55 25.26
C HIS A 128 -19.84 10.93 25.93
N ASP A 129 -19.67 9.84 26.70
CA ASP A 129 -20.76 9.16 27.44
C ASP A 129 -20.78 9.52 28.94
N ARG A 130 -20.15 10.63 29.32
CA ARG A 130 -20.16 11.16 30.70
C ARG A 130 -20.56 12.64 30.73
N ILE A 131 -21.76 12.96 30.28
CA ILE A 131 -22.50 14.16 30.71
C ILE A 131 -23.97 13.76 30.92
#